data_AF-A0A2V5PVK9-F1
#
_entry.id   AF-A0A2V5PVK9-F1
#
_cell.length_a   1.000
_cell.length_b   1.000
_cell.length_c   1.000
_cell.angle_alpha   90.00
_cell.angle_beta   90.00
_cell.angle_gamma   90.00
#
_symmetry.space_group_name_H-M   'P 1'
#
loop_
_entity.id
_entity.type
_entity.pdbx_description
1 polymer ?
#
loop_
_entity_poly.entity_id
_entity_poly.type
_entity_poly.pdbx_seq_one_letter_code
_entity_poly.pdbx_strand_id
1 'polypeptide(L)'
;MLIGFNGFMWSQCVIVEVYAFSVCSFMVVLLCLLRWIYAPHQRRYLYYALFFHGICFTNHMTLVVAAIGIEVAIAAANFRMGRYLFLGNSIIFFAGLILSVPNPDANRAVFNIFLVIGVTSILAYFWFIFLTRETLPELGVDAFLTAKLLAFAYQFSRGG
;
A
#
# COMPACT_ATOMS: atom_id res chain seq x y z
N MET A 1 -1.17 -13.32 -23.95
CA MET A 1 -1.91 -14.16 -24.92
C MET A 1 -2.82 -15.17 -24.22
N LEU A 2 -2.35 -16.00 -23.28
CA LEU A 2 -3.18 -17.02 -22.62
C LEU A 2 -4.40 -16.47 -21.82
N ILE A 3 -4.27 -15.32 -21.16
CA ILE A 3 -5.37 -14.69 -20.40
C ILE A 3 -6.56 -14.30 -21.29
N GLY A 4 -6.32 -13.84 -22.53
CA GLY A 4 -7.38 -13.37 -23.43
C GLY A 4 -8.21 -14.49 -24.07
N PHE A 5 -7.66 -15.71 -24.16
CA PHE A 5 -8.37 -16.89 -24.68
C PHE A 5 -9.03 -17.72 -23.58
N ASN A 6 -9.00 -17.26 -22.34
CA ASN A 6 -9.73 -17.87 -21.24
C ASN A 6 -11.23 -17.52 -21.36
N GLY A 7 -12.11 -18.52 -21.35
CA GLY A 7 -13.56 -18.32 -21.51
C GLY A 7 -14.18 -17.39 -20.47
N PHE A 8 -13.65 -17.38 -19.23
CA PHE A 8 -14.05 -16.42 -18.20
C PHE A 8 -13.67 -15.00 -18.63
N MET A 9 -12.39 -14.75 -18.94
CA MET A 9 -11.94 -13.41 -19.35
C MET A 9 -12.65 -12.91 -20.61
N TRP A 10 -12.90 -13.79 -21.59
CA TRP A 10 -13.65 -13.43 -22.79
C TRP A 10 -15.07 -12.96 -22.46
N SER A 11 -15.79 -13.71 -21.63
CA SER A 11 -17.14 -13.34 -21.18
C SER A 11 -17.16 -11.97 -20.50
N GLN A 12 -16.16 -11.71 -19.66
CA GLN A 12 -16.04 -10.48 -18.87
C GLN A 12 -15.64 -9.26 -19.72
N CYS A 13 -15.02 -9.48 -20.90
CA CYS A 13 -14.63 -8.42 -21.83
C CYS A 13 -15.71 -8.08 -22.87
N VAL A 14 -16.60 -9.02 -23.21
CA VAL A 14 -17.69 -8.79 -24.18
C VAL A 14 -18.92 -8.17 -23.52
N ILE A 15 -19.12 -8.40 -22.23
CA ILE A 15 -20.18 -7.78 -21.43
C ILE A 15 -19.62 -6.49 -20.81
N VAL A 16 -20.48 -5.49 -20.61
CA VAL A 16 -20.11 -4.24 -19.92
C VAL A 16 -20.00 -4.50 -18.42
N GLU A 17 -18.87 -5.07 -17.99
CA GLU A 17 -18.56 -5.34 -16.58
C GLU A 17 -17.26 -4.66 -16.12
N VAL A 18 -17.14 -4.47 -14.81
CA VAL A 18 -16.02 -3.75 -14.18
C VAL A 18 -14.73 -4.59 -14.10
N TYR A 19 -14.84 -5.92 -14.16
CA TYR A 19 -13.70 -6.82 -13.91
C TYR A 19 -12.63 -6.72 -14.99
N ALA A 20 -13.02 -6.61 -16.27
CA ALA A 20 -12.07 -6.46 -17.38
C ALA A 20 -11.25 -5.17 -17.23
N PHE A 21 -11.88 -4.07 -16.82
CA PHE A 21 -11.18 -2.82 -16.54
C PHE A 21 -10.23 -2.96 -15.34
N SER A 22 -10.68 -3.58 -14.23
CA SER A 22 -9.80 -3.85 -13.08
C SER A 22 -8.57 -4.67 -13.45
N VAL A 23 -8.75 -5.75 -14.22
CA VAL A 23 -7.64 -6.60 -14.67
C VAL A 23 -6.70 -5.81 -15.58
N CYS A 24 -7.23 -5.02 -16.51
CA CYS A 24 -6.43 -4.16 -17.39
C CYS A 24 -5.58 -3.16 -16.59
N SER A 25 -6.20 -2.41 -15.67
CA SER A 25 -5.49 -1.48 -14.78
C SER A 25 -4.44 -2.21 -13.94
N PHE A 26 -4.76 -3.40 -13.42
CA PHE A 26 -3.79 -4.20 -12.65
C PHE A 26 -2.61 -4.69 -13.49
N MET A 27 -2.83 -5.05 -14.76
CA MET A 27 -1.73 -5.39 -15.67
C MET A 27 -0.79 -4.21 -15.87
N VAL A 28 -1.31 -2.98 -15.95
CA VAL A 28 -0.46 -1.77 -15.99
C VAL A 28 0.37 -1.62 -14.71
N VAL A 29 -0.21 -1.89 -13.54
CA VAL A 29 0.53 -1.91 -12.26
C VAL A 29 1.69 -2.90 -12.32
N LEU A 30 1.44 -4.14 -12.74
CA LEU A 30 2.46 -5.18 -12.83
C LEU A 30 3.56 -4.81 -13.82
N LEU A 31 3.23 -4.31 -15.00
CA LEU A 31 4.21 -3.87 -15.99
C LEU A 31 5.09 -2.73 -15.46
N CYS A 32 4.49 -1.75 -14.79
CA CYS A 32 5.22 -0.65 -14.18
C CYS A 32 6.14 -1.13 -13.06
N LEU A 33 5.67 -2.03 -12.19
CA LEU A 33 6.48 -2.59 -11.12
C LEU A 33 7.64 -3.43 -11.66
N LEU A 34 7.39 -4.35 -12.60
CA LEU A 34 8.45 -5.15 -13.22
C LEU A 34 9.49 -4.26 -13.91
N ARG A 35 9.05 -3.22 -14.62
CA ARG A 35 9.95 -2.24 -15.25
C ARG A 35 10.79 -1.50 -14.22
N TRP A 36 10.18 -1.10 -13.10
CA TRP A 36 10.88 -0.40 -12.03
C TRP A 36 11.85 -1.32 -11.27
N ILE A 37 11.48 -2.57 -11.01
CA ILE A 37 12.36 -3.57 -10.36
C ILE A 37 13.64 -3.77 -11.20
N TYR A 38 13.51 -3.86 -12.52
CA TYR A 38 14.66 -3.95 -13.42
C TYR A 38 15.51 -2.67 -13.43
N ALA A 39 14.89 -1.50 -13.32
CA ALA A 39 15.54 -0.19 -13.39
C ALA A 39 15.08 0.75 -12.25
N PRO A 40 15.56 0.55 -11.00
CA PRO A 40 15.01 1.24 -9.81
C PRO A 40 15.19 2.76 -9.79
N HIS A 41 16.13 3.28 -10.58
CA HIS A 41 16.34 4.71 -10.78
C HIS A 41 15.16 5.40 -11.50
N GLN A 42 14.36 4.67 -12.28
CA GLN A 42 13.21 5.20 -13.03
C GLN A 42 11.94 5.30 -12.17
N ARG A 43 11.96 6.12 -11.11
CA ARG A 43 10.87 6.23 -10.11
C ARG A 43 9.49 6.56 -10.67
N ARG A 44 9.40 7.13 -11.88
CA ARG A 44 8.12 7.40 -12.58
C ARG A 44 7.20 6.20 -12.65
N TYR A 45 7.76 5.00 -12.86
CA TYR A 45 6.97 3.79 -12.97
C TYR A 45 6.36 3.37 -11.63
N LEU A 46 7.01 3.68 -10.50
CA LEU A 46 6.45 3.44 -9.18
C LEU A 46 5.24 4.34 -8.92
N TYR A 47 5.29 5.61 -9.35
CA TYR A 47 4.14 6.51 -9.27
C TYR A 47 2.98 6.05 -10.17
N TYR A 48 3.26 5.62 -11.40
CA TYR A 48 2.23 5.05 -12.27
C TYR A 48 1.63 3.77 -11.68
N ALA A 49 2.46 2.88 -11.10
CA ALA A 49 1.98 1.67 -10.44
C ALA A 49 1.01 2.00 -9.29
N LEU A 50 1.37 2.94 -8.41
CA LEU A 50 0.49 3.34 -7.31
C LEU A 50 -0.78 4.03 -7.79
N PHE A 51 -0.69 4.87 -8.82
CA PHE A 51 -1.86 5.53 -9.42
C PHE A 51 -2.85 4.52 -10.03
N PHE A 52 -2.37 3.61 -10.88
CA PHE A 52 -3.22 2.59 -11.49
C PHE A 52 -3.72 1.57 -10.46
N HIS A 53 -2.96 1.31 -9.39
CA HIS A 53 -3.43 0.53 -8.26
C HIS A 53 -4.61 1.21 -7.56
N GLY A 54 -4.55 2.53 -7.36
CA GLY A 54 -5.67 3.31 -6.85
C GLY A 54 -6.94 3.15 -7.69
N ILE A 55 -6.85 3.31 -9.02
CA ILE A 55 -7.97 3.09 -9.94
C ILE A 55 -8.52 1.65 -9.82
N CYS A 56 -7.61 0.69 -9.73
CA CYS A 56 -7.94 -0.73 -9.66
C CYS A 56 -8.68 -1.08 -8.36
N PHE A 57 -8.20 -0.57 -7.22
CA PHE A 57 -8.80 -0.77 -5.90
C PHE A 57 -10.17 -0.09 -5.77
N THR A 58 -10.34 1.12 -6.30
CA THR A 58 -11.65 1.81 -6.25
C THR A 58 -12.69 1.17 -7.16
N ASN A 59 -12.26 0.51 -8.24
CA ASN A 59 -13.15 -0.23 -9.13
C ASN A 59 -13.54 -1.61 -8.57
N HIS A 60 -12.60 -2.33 -7.96
CA HIS A 60 -12.86 -3.63 -7.33
C HIS A 60 -12.15 -3.76 -5.99
N MET A 61 -12.88 -3.51 -4.90
CA MET A 61 -12.36 -3.34 -3.54
C MET A 61 -11.49 -4.51 -3.05
N THR A 62 -11.71 -5.74 -3.54
CA THR A 62 -10.88 -6.89 -3.15
C THR A 62 -9.41 -6.74 -3.56
N LEU A 63 -9.12 -5.88 -4.54
CA LEU A 63 -7.75 -5.60 -5.00
C LEU A 63 -6.97 -4.74 -4.00
N VAL A 64 -7.56 -4.32 -2.88
CA VAL A 64 -6.82 -3.79 -1.73
C VAL A 64 -5.72 -4.73 -1.26
N VAL A 65 -5.94 -6.05 -1.37
CA VAL A 65 -4.96 -7.07 -0.98
C VAL A 65 -3.69 -6.97 -1.84
N ALA A 66 -3.80 -6.50 -3.08
CA ALA A 66 -2.65 -6.30 -3.94
C ALA A 66 -1.69 -5.23 -3.40
N ALA A 67 -2.16 -4.27 -2.59
CA ALA A 67 -1.29 -3.25 -1.96
C ALA A 67 -0.14 -3.90 -1.17
N ILE A 68 -0.44 -4.95 -0.41
CA ILE A 68 0.54 -5.70 0.38
C ILE A 68 1.60 -6.32 -0.55
N GLY A 69 1.17 -6.93 -1.65
CA GLY A 69 2.08 -7.50 -2.64
C GLY A 69 2.96 -6.45 -3.32
N ILE A 70 2.42 -5.27 -3.61
CA ILE A 70 3.14 -4.15 -4.20
C ILE A 70 4.23 -3.64 -3.22
N GLU A 71 3.89 -3.45 -1.95
CA GLU A 71 4.86 -3.04 -0.93
C GLU A 71 5.97 -4.05 -0.75
N VAL A 72 5.64 -5.35 -0.68
CA VAL A 72 6.64 -6.42 -0.57
C VAL A 72 7.53 -6.45 -1.80
N ALA A 73 6.98 -6.29 -3.01
CA ALA A 73 7.77 -6.22 -4.24
C ALA A 73 8.71 -5.00 -4.24
N ILE A 74 8.25 -3.84 -3.78
CA ILE A 74 9.06 -2.64 -3.65
C ILE A 74 10.18 -2.83 -2.62
N ALA A 75 9.85 -3.39 -1.46
CA ALA A 75 10.81 -3.68 -0.41
C ALA A 75 11.87 -4.67 -0.87
N ALA A 76 11.49 -5.73 -1.59
CA ALA A 76 12.41 -6.73 -2.13
C ALA A 76 13.39 -6.15 -3.16
N ALA A 77 12.97 -5.17 -3.95
CA ALA A 77 13.83 -4.51 -4.93
C ALA A 77 14.67 -3.38 -4.34
N ASN A 78 14.16 -2.66 -3.34
CA ASN A 78 14.88 -1.61 -2.63
C ASN A 78 14.46 -1.52 -1.17
N PHE A 79 15.30 -2.07 -0.28
CA PHE A 79 15.06 -2.12 1.16
C PHE A 79 14.83 -0.75 1.79
N ARG A 80 15.51 0.29 1.30
CA ARG A 80 15.36 1.66 1.82
C ARG A 80 13.99 2.25 1.47
N MET A 81 13.49 1.99 0.25
CA MET A 81 12.12 2.42 -0.11
C MET A 81 11.05 1.61 0.63
N GLY A 82 11.27 0.30 0.78
CA GLY A 82 10.40 -0.56 1.58
C GLY A 82 10.23 -0.03 3.01
N ARG A 83 11.34 0.38 3.66
CA ARG A 83 11.34 1.00 4.98
C ARG A 83 10.36 2.17 5.07
N TYR A 84 10.42 3.10 4.12
CA TYR A 84 9.52 4.26 4.10
C TYR A 84 8.05 3.89 3.88
N LEU A 85 7.76 2.84 3.10
CA LEU A 85 6.39 2.33 2.92
C LEU A 85 5.84 1.75 4.23
N PHE A 86 6.61 0.91 4.92
CA PHE A 86 6.20 0.35 6.21
C PHE A 86 6.06 1.42 7.31
N LEU A 87 6.88 2.49 7.26
CA LEU A 87 6.68 3.67 8.10
C LEU A 87 5.34 4.34 7.80
N GLY A 88 5.02 4.55 6.52
CA GLY A 88 3.72 5.08 6.09
C GLY A 88 2.54 4.26 6.61
N ASN A 89 2.60 2.93 6.50
CA ASN A 89 1.58 2.04 7.05
C ASN A 89 1.45 2.16 8.56
N SER A 90 2.58 2.29 9.27
CA SER A 90 2.59 2.48 10.72
C SER A 90 1.93 3.81 11.12
N ILE A 91 2.16 4.88 10.36
CA ILE A 91 1.51 6.18 10.58
C ILE A 91 0.00 6.08 10.33
N ILE A 92 -0.42 5.44 9.22
CA ILE A 92 -1.84 5.21 8.91
C ILE A 92 -2.51 4.38 10.00
N PHE A 93 -1.81 3.37 10.52
CA PHE A 93 -2.28 2.54 11.61
C PHE A 93 -2.57 3.35 12.87
N PHE A 94 -1.62 4.15 13.35
CA PHE A 94 -1.83 5.00 14.52
C PHE A 94 -2.87 6.10 14.28
N ALA A 95 -2.89 6.71 13.10
CA ALA A 95 -3.89 7.70 12.73
C ALA A 95 -5.31 7.10 12.73
N GLY A 96 -5.48 5.89 12.20
CA GLY A 96 -6.74 5.15 12.23
C GLY A 96 -7.20 4.83 13.65
N LEU A 97 -6.29 4.44 14.55
CA LEU A 97 -6.60 4.26 15.97
C LEU A 97 -7.05 5.57 16.64
N ILE A 98 -6.38 6.69 16.38
CA ILE A 98 -6.74 8.01 16.91
C ILE A 98 -8.13 8.42 16.44
N LEU A 99 -8.43 8.22 15.16
CA LEU A 99 -9.69 8.58 14.53
C LEU A 99 -10.80 7.55 14.77
N SER A 100 -10.51 6.43 15.46
CA SER A 100 -11.43 5.30 15.64
C SER A 100 -11.96 4.70 14.31
N VAL A 101 -11.10 4.66 13.28
CA VAL A 101 -11.38 4.09 11.96
C VAL A 101 -10.35 3.00 11.63
N PRO A 102 -10.77 1.74 11.37
CA PRO A 102 -12.15 1.24 11.35
C PRO A 102 -12.73 1.04 12.76
N ASN A 103 -14.04 1.27 12.92
CA ASN A 103 -14.71 1.10 14.21
C ASN A 103 -14.77 -0.40 14.61
N PRO A 104 -14.25 -0.78 15.79
CA PRO A 104 -14.21 -2.17 16.25
C PRO A 104 -15.60 -2.82 16.39
N ASP A 105 -16.63 -2.02 16.71
CA ASP A 105 -18.00 -2.51 16.90
C ASP A 105 -18.73 -2.74 15.59
N ALA A 106 -18.33 -2.03 14.52
CA ALA A 106 -18.96 -2.17 13.21
C ALA A 106 -18.53 -3.46 12.51
N ASN A 107 -17.23 -3.77 12.53
CA ASN A 107 -16.70 -4.98 11.90
C ASN A 107 -15.40 -5.45 12.57
N ARG A 108 -15.54 -6.34 13.56
CA ARG A 108 -14.42 -6.91 14.31
C ARG A 108 -13.40 -7.62 13.41
N ALA A 109 -13.82 -8.24 12.31
CA ALA A 109 -12.88 -8.92 11.40
C ALA A 109 -11.97 -7.92 10.68
N VAL A 110 -12.53 -6.83 10.17
CA VAL A 110 -11.76 -5.75 9.53
C VAL A 110 -10.83 -5.07 10.53
N PHE A 111 -11.28 -4.85 11.76
CA PHE A 111 -10.45 -4.30 12.82
C PHE A 111 -9.26 -5.22 13.19
N ASN A 112 -9.49 -6.53 13.26
CA ASN A 112 -8.41 -7.49 13.50
C ASN A 112 -7.38 -7.50 12.36
N ILE A 113 -7.84 -7.45 11.10
CA ILE A 113 -6.94 -7.34 9.94
C ILE A 113 -6.12 -6.04 10.03
N PHE A 114 -6.77 -4.93 10.38
CA PHE A 114 -6.10 -3.63 10.57
C PHE A 114 -5.00 -3.70 11.64
N LEU A 115 -5.27 -4.32 12.79
CA LEU A 115 -4.27 -4.55 13.84
C LEU A 115 -3.10 -5.43 13.36
N VAL A 116 -3.39 -6.54 12.69
CA VAL A 116 -2.36 -7.46 12.19
C VAL A 116 -1.45 -6.76 11.17
N ILE A 117 -2.02 -6.06 10.19
CA ILE A 117 -1.26 -5.32 9.18
C ILE A 117 -0.45 -4.19 9.84
N GLY A 118 -1.03 -3.46 10.79
CA GLY A 118 -0.35 -2.39 11.52
C GLY A 118 0.86 -2.89 12.30
N VAL A 119 0.69 -3.93 13.11
CA VAL A 119 1.78 -4.51 13.93
C VAL A 119 2.87 -5.11 13.04
N THR A 120 2.50 -5.86 12.01
CA THR A 120 3.50 -6.45 11.08
C THR A 120 4.26 -5.38 10.30
N SER A 121 3.62 -4.27 9.93
CA SER A 121 4.30 -3.13 9.30
C SER A 121 5.31 -2.47 10.23
N ILE A 122 4.98 -2.31 11.52
CA ILE A 122 5.91 -1.77 12.51
C ILE A 122 7.13 -2.69 12.68
N LEU A 123 6.90 -4.00 12.79
CA LEU A 123 7.99 -4.98 12.89
C LEU A 123 8.88 -4.97 11.64
N ALA A 124 8.27 -4.91 10.46
CA ALA A 124 8.98 -4.80 9.20
C ALA A 124 9.81 -3.50 9.14
N TYR A 125 9.25 -2.37 9.56
CA TYR A 125 9.98 -1.10 9.63
C TYR A 125 11.26 -1.21 10.48
N PHE A 126 11.15 -1.73 11.70
CA PHE A 126 12.32 -1.94 12.56
C PHE A 126 13.32 -2.92 11.96
N TRP A 127 12.84 -4.02 11.35
CA TRP A 127 13.70 -4.96 10.64
C TRP A 127 14.51 -4.28 9.53
N PHE A 128 13.87 -3.43 8.72
CA PHE A 128 14.54 -2.71 7.65
C PHE A 128 15.53 -1.64 8.15
N ILE A 129 15.31 -1.03 9.32
CA ILE A 129 16.30 -0.12 9.94
C ILE A 129 17.64 -0.85 10.17
N PHE A 130 17.60 -2.07 10.69
CA PHE A 130 18.81 -2.86 10.89
C PHE A 130 19.48 -3.23 9.57
N LEU A 131 18.68 -3.52 8.54
CA LEU A 131 19.18 -3.93 7.23
C LEU A 131 19.82 -2.76 6.45
N THR A 132 19.26 -1.56 6.54
CA THR A 132 19.78 -0.38 5.82
C THR A 132 20.82 0.41 6.62
N ARG A 133 21.05 0.07 7.89
CA ARG A 133 22.05 0.71 8.79
C ARG A 133 21.89 2.23 8.84
N GLU A 134 20.66 2.69 9.03
CA GLU A 134 20.36 4.13 9.01
C GLU A 134 21.08 4.89 10.12
N THR A 135 21.34 6.16 9.85
CA THR A 135 21.96 7.08 10.80
C THR A 135 20.90 7.73 11.71
N LEU A 136 21.30 8.12 12.92
CA LEU A 136 20.45 8.82 13.89
C LEU A 136 19.67 10.04 13.33
N PRO A 137 20.25 10.92 12.48
CA PRO A 137 19.49 12.04 11.92
C PRO A 137 18.33 11.60 11.03
N GLU A 138 18.47 10.50 10.28
CA GLU A 138 17.38 9.99 9.43
C GLU A 138 16.20 9.50 10.27
N LEU A 139 16.50 8.80 11.37
CA LEU A 139 15.48 8.41 12.35
C LEU A 139 14.80 9.62 13.01
N GLY A 140 15.56 10.70 13.24
CA GLY A 140 15.03 11.96 13.75
C GLY A 140 14.03 12.61 12.79
N VAL A 141 14.31 12.59 11.48
CA VAL A 141 13.39 13.07 10.45
C VAL A 141 12.12 12.21 10.42
N ASP A 142 12.27 10.89 10.45
CA ASP A 142 11.13 9.96 10.44
C ASP A 142 10.22 10.16 11.66
N ALA A 143 10.82 10.34 12.85
CA ALA A 143 10.09 10.63 14.08
C ALA A 143 9.36 11.98 14.01
N PHE A 144 10.00 13.01 13.46
CA PHE A 144 9.39 14.34 13.31
C PHE A 144 8.20 14.33 12.34
N LEU A 145 8.34 13.64 11.20
CA LEU A 145 7.25 13.49 10.23
C LEU A 145 6.07 12.72 10.83
N THR A 146 6.37 11.62 11.52
CA THR A 146 5.36 10.82 12.24
C THR A 146 4.63 11.66 13.27
N ALA A 147 5.35 12.42 14.11
CA ALA A 147 4.76 13.28 15.13
C ALA A 147 3.83 14.35 14.53
N LYS A 148 4.25 15.00 13.43
CA LYS A 148 3.41 16.01 12.76
C LYS A 148 2.11 15.42 12.21
N LEU A 149 2.18 14.28 11.54
CA LEU A 149 1.00 13.66 10.93
C LEU A 149 0.03 13.13 11.99
N LEU A 150 0.55 12.55 13.08
CA LEU A 150 -0.29 12.10 14.19
C LEU A 150 -0.89 13.27 14.98
N ALA A 151 -0.14 14.36 15.17
CA ALA A 151 -0.68 15.57 15.77
C ALA A 151 -1.82 16.17 14.93
N PHE A 152 -1.69 16.16 13.61
CA PHE A 152 -2.75 16.57 12.70
C PHE A 152 -3.99 15.66 12.80
N ALA A 153 -3.80 14.33 12.80
CA ALA A 153 -4.90 13.39 12.98
C ALA A 153 -5.61 13.59 14.34
N TYR A 154 -4.86 13.85 15.40
CA TYR A 154 -5.39 14.14 16.72
C TYR A 154 -6.18 15.45 16.78
N GLN A 155 -5.69 16.51 16.13
CA GLN A 155 -6.43 17.77 16.02
C GLN A 155 -7.75 17.57 15.27
N PHE A 156 -7.73 16.81 14.18
CA PHE A 156 -8.93 16.48 13.41
C PHE A 156 -9.95 15.71 14.25
N SER A 157 -9.50 14.73 15.06
CA SER A 157 -10.36 13.98 15.97
C SER A 157 -11.07 14.84 17.03
N ARG A 158 -10.54 16.03 17.37
CA ARG A 158 -11.14 16.95 18.35
C ARG A 158 -12.00 18.05 17.71
N GLY A 159 -11.83 18.29 16.41
CA GLY A 159 -12.47 19.37 15.67
C GLY A 159 -13.69 18.97 14.84
N GLY A 160 -14.04 17.69 14.81
CA GLY A 160 -15.30 17.16 14.27
C GLY A 160 -16.25 16.78 15.38
#